data_AF-A0A914PXS2-F1
#
_entry.id   AF-A0A914PXS2-F1
#
_cell.length_a   1.000
_cell.length_b   1.000
_cell.length_c   1.000
_cell.angle_alpha   90.00
_cell.angle_beta   90.00
_cell.angle_gamma   90.00
#
_symmetry.space_group_name_H-M   'P 1'
#
loop_
_entity.id
_entity.type
_entity.pdbx_description
1 polymer ?
#
loop_
_entity_poly.entity_id
_entity_poly.type
_entity_poly.pdbx_seq_one_letter_code
_entity_poly.pdbx_strand_id
1 'polypeptide(L)'
;MLNLYKSTGFTKSPDSNWMEFSLQNSKTQKCSYLFITTPEILVMENTLKKLISLKFVAVSPLMNGPFGKYSNVYKLLEADFIDREKIESQQVYYFNLPILINLDSPETKEFTFDEKKLGYFLANQISENGIMPIPHSTVLEPQYPEPSKFGFDKIYLINLKRRPERLQKMSNIMKHLGIEFEVFEAIDGNALTSKDLANLRFLPGYEDPFSKRPMKFGKSFF
;
A
#
# COMPACT_ATOMS: atom_id res chain seq x y z
N MET A 1 6.18 15.72 -33.64
CA MET A 1 7.24 14.96 -32.93
C MET A 1 6.87 14.99 -31.46
N LEU A 2 6.71 13.84 -30.79
CA LEU A 2 6.31 13.81 -29.38
C LEU A 2 7.51 14.22 -28.52
N ASN A 3 7.45 15.42 -27.92
CA ASN A 3 8.45 15.84 -26.93
C ASN A 3 8.21 15.03 -25.64
N LEU A 4 9.23 14.30 -25.19
CA LEU A 4 9.15 13.45 -24.00
C LEU A 4 9.12 14.22 -22.69
N TYR A 5 9.61 15.46 -22.69
CA TYR A 5 9.63 16.33 -21.51
C TYR A 5 9.31 17.76 -21.91
N LYS A 6 8.66 18.48 -20.98
CA LYS A 6 8.35 19.91 -21.10
C LYS A 6 9.46 20.79 -20.52
N SER A 7 10.13 20.33 -19.47
CA SER A 7 11.18 21.04 -18.74
C SER A 7 12.11 20.05 -18.05
N THR A 8 13.32 20.49 -17.69
CA THR A 8 14.29 19.73 -16.89
C THR A 8 14.59 20.47 -15.60
N GLY A 9 14.95 19.73 -14.55
CA GLY A 9 15.27 20.30 -13.26
C GLY A 9 15.95 19.27 -12.37
N PHE A 10 16.62 19.75 -11.32
CA PHE A 10 17.29 18.91 -10.32
C PHE A 10 16.58 19.10 -8.99
N THR A 11 16.25 18.00 -8.33
CA THR A 11 15.64 18.02 -6.99
C THR A 11 16.45 17.10 -6.09
N LYS A 12 16.82 17.60 -4.92
CA LYS A 12 17.44 16.78 -3.89
C LYS A 12 16.34 16.06 -3.11
N SER A 13 16.39 14.73 -3.04
CA SER A 13 15.49 13.96 -2.18
C SER A 13 15.72 14.35 -0.73
N PRO A 14 14.68 14.71 0.05
CA PRO A 14 14.81 15.00 1.47
C PRO A 14 15.07 13.72 2.28
N ASP A 15 14.58 12.58 1.78
CA ASP A 15 14.66 11.28 2.45
C ASP A 15 15.62 10.32 1.73
N SER A 16 16.03 9.26 2.43
CA SER A 16 16.86 8.18 1.85
C SER A 16 16.12 7.38 0.77
N ASN A 17 14.79 7.30 0.85
CA ASN A 17 13.96 6.62 -0.15
C ASN A 17 13.64 7.53 -1.35
N TRP A 18 14.67 7.78 -2.17
CA TRP A 18 14.55 8.63 -3.35
C TRP A 18 13.57 8.10 -4.42
N MET A 19 13.32 6.79 -4.47
CA MET A 19 12.36 6.19 -5.41
C MET A 19 10.92 6.55 -5.04
N GLU A 20 10.58 6.44 -3.75
CA GLU A 20 9.26 6.86 -3.25
C GLU A 20 9.06 8.37 -3.45
N PHE A 21 10.08 9.17 -3.11
CA PHE A 21 10.04 10.60 -3.35
C PHE A 21 9.79 10.93 -4.82
N SER A 22 10.50 10.25 -5.74
CA SER A 22 10.35 10.45 -7.17
C SER A 22 8.95 10.07 -7.67
N LEU A 23 8.37 8.99 -7.14
CA LEU A 23 7.01 8.56 -7.45
C LEU A 23 5.97 9.61 -7.03
N GLN A 24 6.03 10.06 -5.78
CA GLN A 24 5.08 11.05 -5.25
C GLN A 24 5.25 12.42 -5.90
N ASN A 25 6.49 12.86 -6.14
CA ASN A 25 6.76 14.12 -6.82
C ASN A 25 6.24 14.08 -8.28
N SER A 26 6.43 12.97 -9.00
CA SER A 26 5.93 12.84 -10.37
C SER A 26 4.40 12.87 -10.44
N LYS A 27 3.71 12.24 -9.48
CA LYS A 27 2.25 12.34 -9.32
C LYS A 27 1.83 13.79 -9.05
N THR A 28 2.53 14.49 -8.15
CA THR A 28 2.26 15.90 -7.80
C THR A 28 2.44 16.83 -9.01
N GLN A 29 3.47 16.57 -9.81
CA GLN A 29 3.74 17.31 -11.05
C GLN A 29 2.83 16.90 -12.22
N LYS A 30 1.92 15.94 -12.02
CA LYS A 30 1.00 15.41 -13.05
C LYS A 30 1.73 14.87 -14.27
N CYS A 31 2.86 14.20 -14.04
CA CYS A 31 3.57 13.47 -15.09
C CYS A 31 2.74 12.26 -15.52
N SER A 32 2.64 11.99 -16.83
CA SER A 32 2.01 10.78 -17.35
C SER A 32 2.87 9.53 -17.17
N TYR A 33 4.19 9.70 -17.16
CA TYR A 33 5.15 8.60 -17.02
C TYR A 33 6.26 8.96 -16.05
N LEU A 34 6.73 7.96 -15.31
CA LEU A 34 7.93 8.01 -14.48
C LEU A 34 8.93 6.99 -14.98
N PHE A 35 10.11 7.46 -15.37
CA PHE A 35 11.23 6.61 -15.74
C PHE A 35 12.27 6.64 -14.62
N ILE A 36 12.48 5.51 -13.95
CA ILE A 36 13.43 5.34 -12.85
C ILE A 36 14.67 4.63 -13.39
N THR A 37 15.85 5.20 -13.14
CA THR A 37 17.13 4.67 -13.62
C THR A 37 18.27 5.04 -12.67
N THR A 38 19.42 4.39 -12.81
CA THR A 38 20.68 4.77 -12.17
C THR A 38 21.60 5.49 -13.17
N PRO A 39 22.62 6.24 -12.69
CA PRO A 39 23.57 6.94 -13.56
C PRO A 39 24.36 6.04 -14.52
N GLU A 40 24.48 4.75 -14.20
CA GLU A 40 25.22 3.76 -14.99
C GLU A 40 24.44 3.27 -16.23
N ILE A 41 23.11 3.47 -16.22
CA ILE A 41 22.23 2.97 -17.27
C ILE A 41 21.84 4.12 -18.18
N LEU A 42 22.41 4.12 -19.39
CA LEU A 42 22.09 5.08 -20.43
C LEU A 42 20.99 4.53 -21.34
N VAL A 43 19.93 5.31 -21.54
CA VAL A 43 18.79 4.94 -22.38
C VAL A 43 18.58 5.97 -23.48
N MET A 44 18.47 5.46 -24.71
CA MET A 44 18.15 6.26 -25.90
C MET A 44 16.70 6.72 -25.89
N GLU A 45 16.43 7.91 -26.40
CA GLU A 45 15.08 8.48 -26.55
C GLU A 45 14.12 7.54 -27.31
N ASN A 46 14.58 6.89 -28.38
CA ASN A 46 13.76 5.96 -29.16
C ASN A 46 13.33 4.73 -28.34
N THR A 47 14.18 4.27 -27.42
CA THR A 47 13.84 3.17 -26.50
C THR A 47 12.71 3.60 -25.59
N LEU A 48 12.77 4.80 -25.02
CA LEU A 48 11.73 5.31 -24.13
C LEU A 48 10.39 5.48 -24.87
N LYS A 49 10.40 6.00 -26.09
CA LYS A 49 9.20 6.07 -26.96
C LYS A 49 8.61 4.68 -27.24
N LYS A 50 9.46 3.69 -27.50
CA LYS A 50 9.02 2.30 -27.72
C LYS A 50 8.40 1.72 -26.45
N LEU A 51 9.00 1.93 -25.29
CA LEU A 51 8.44 1.47 -24.00
C LEU A 51 7.06 2.09 -23.73
N ILE A 52 6.91 3.40 -23.94
CA ILE A 52 5.62 4.10 -23.83
C ILE A 52 4.56 3.46 -24.74
N SER A 53 4.93 3.12 -25.99
CA SER A 53 4.01 2.53 -26.96
C SER A 53 3.48 1.14 -26.58
N LEU A 54 4.16 0.43 -25.65
CA LEU A 54 3.72 -0.89 -25.20
C LEU A 54 2.48 -0.85 -24.30
N LYS A 55 2.17 0.31 -23.70
CA LYS A 55 0.98 0.53 -22.85
C LYS A 55 0.88 -0.38 -21.62
N PHE A 56 2.00 -0.86 -21.09
CA PHE A 56 2.03 -1.54 -19.80
C PHE A 56 1.96 -0.54 -18.64
N VAL A 57 1.43 -0.98 -17.50
CA VAL A 57 1.42 -0.20 -16.24
C VAL A 57 2.86 0.06 -15.78
N ALA A 58 3.71 -0.95 -15.85
CA ALA A 58 5.14 -0.83 -15.60
C ALA A 58 5.91 -1.76 -16.55
N VAL A 59 7.04 -1.29 -17.08
CA VAL A 59 7.88 -2.05 -18.01
C VAL A 59 9.35 -1.70 -17.82
N SER A 60 10.20 -2.73 -17.73
CA SER A 60 11.65 -2.59 -17.74
C SER A 60 12.20 -3.16 -19.06
N PRO A 61 13.01 -2.42 -19.82
CA PRO A 61 13.73 -2.99 -20.96
C PRO A 61 14.80 -3.97 -20.48
N LEU A 62 15.09 -4.99 -21.29
CA LEU A 62 16.32 -5.75 -21.18
C LEU A 62 17.49 -4.90 -21.68
N MET A 63 18.50 -4.70 -20.83
CA MET A 63 19.69 -3.93 -21.11
C MET A 63 20.90 -4.85 -21.04
N ASN A 64 21.76 -4.80 -22.06
CA ASN A 64 23.03 -5.51 -22.07
C ASN A 64 24.17 -4.50 -22.01
N GLY A 65 25.18 -4.83 -21.20
CA GLY A 65 26.42 -4.07 -21.13
C GLY A 65 27.16 -4.13 -22.47
N PRO A 66 28.00 -3.13 -22.77
CA PRO A 66 28.67 -3.00 -24.06
C PRO A 66 29.55 -4.20 -24.43
N PHE A 67 29.99 -4.99 -23.44
CA PHE A 67 30.85 -6.17 -23.63
C PHE A 67 30.14 -7.50 -23.36
N GLY A 68 28.80 -7.51 -23.27
CA GLY A 68 27.99 -8.74 -23.13
C GLY A 68 28.11 -9.48 -21.80
N LYS A 69 28.98 -9.03 -20.88
CA LYS A 69 29.22 -9.68 -19.58
C LYS A 69 28.21 -9.30 -18.48
N TYR A 70 27.43 -8.26 -18.71
CA TYR A 70 26.53 -7.70 -17.71
C TYR A 70 25.18 -7.42 -18.34
N SER A 71 24.12 -7.67 -17.59
CA SER A 71 22.76 -7.29 -17.94
C SER A 71 22.06 -6.76 -16.71
N ASN A 72 21.06 -5.90 -16.88
CA ASN A 72 20.21 -5.48 -15.77
C ASN A 72 19.36 -6.62 -15.19
N VAL A 73 19.35 -7.78 -15.85
CA VAL A 73 18.74 -9.03 -15.35
C VAL A 73 19.78 -10.10 -15.03
N TYR A 74 21.08 -9.79 -14.97
CA TYR A 74 22.14 -10.79 -14.75
C TYR A 74 22.00 -11.58 -13.43
N LYS A 75 21.36 -11.00 -12.41
CA LYS A 75 21.06 -11.73 -11.17
C LYS A 75 19.81 -12.62 -11.28
N LEU A 76 18.93 -12.37 -12.26
CA LEU A 76 17.60 -12.98 -12.41
C LEU A 76 17.61 -14.30 -13.13
N LEU A 77 18.51 -14.41 -14.08
CA LEU A 77 18.45 -15.38 -15.12
C LEU A 77 19.84 -16.01 -15.17
N GLU A 78 19.91 -17.31 -14.89
CA GLU A 78 21.11 -18.10 -15.13
C GLU A 78 21.49 -18.00 -16.62
N ALA A 79 22.75 -18.32 -16.96
CA ALA A 79 23.34 -18.08 -18.28
C ALA A 79 22.49 -18.61 -19.47
N ASP A 80 21.63 -19.60 -19.23
CA ASP A 80 20.79 -20.29 -20.22
C ASP A 80 19.63 -19.44 -20.77
N PHE A 81 19.28 -18.33 -20.11
CA PHE A 81 18.19 -17.44 -20.51
C PHE A 81 18.62 -16.27 -21.42
N ILE A 82 19.92 -16.17 -21.73
CA ILE A 82 20.46 -15.10 -22.60
C ILE A 82 20.15 -15.39 -24.08
N ASP A 83 19.82 -16.64 -24.42
CA ASP A 83 19.40 -17.01 -25.76
C ASP A 83 18.00 -16.48 -26.06
N ARG A 84 17.89 -15.75 -27.18
CA ARG A 84 16.81 -14.80 -27.49
C ARG A 84 15.47 -15.44 -27.91
N GLU A 85 15.19 -16.66 -27.47
CA GLU A 85 13.86 -17.26 -27.63
C GLU A 85 13.04 -16.99 -26.37
N LYS A 86 11.81 -16.48 -26.56
CA LYS A 86 10.89 -16.28 -25.44
C LYS A 86 10.36 -17.64 -25.01
N ILE A 87 10.98 -18.23 -24.00
CA ILE A 87 10.65 -19.58 -23.50
C ILE A 87 9.48 -19.54 -22.50
N GLU A 88 9.47 -18.59 -21.55
CA GLU A 88 8.46 -18.54 -20.49
C GLU A 88 8.34 -17.12 -19.88
N SER A 89 7.30 -16.86 -19.09
CA SER A 89 7.16 -15.67 -18.24
C SER A 89 7.26 -16.06 -16.77
N GLN A 90 8.30 -15.59 -16.07
CA GLN A 90 8.55 -15.92 -14.68
C GLN A 90 8.25 -14.73 -13.76
N GLN A 91 7.64 -15.01 -12.59
CA GLN A 91 7.45 -14.02 -11.55
C GLN A 91 8.78 -13.73 -10.84
N VAL A 92 9.15 -12.46 -10.79
CA VAL A 92 10.40 -11.99 -10.22
C VAL A 92 10.15 -11.32 -8.87
N TYR A 93 10.93 -11.70 -7.85
CA TYR A 93 10.77 -11.21 -6.47
C TYR A 93 11.57 -9.94 -6.16
N TYR A 94 12.28 -9.36 -7.12
CA TYR A 94 13.05 -8.14 -6.95
C TYR A 94 12.95 -7.19 -8.14
N PHE A 95 13.07 -5.91 -7.85
CA PHE A 95 12.84 -4.83 -8.79
C PHE A 95 14.07 -4.61 -9.69
N ASN A 96 13.86 -4.53 -11.01
CA ASN A 96 14.94 -4.31 -11.98
C ASN A 96 14.88 -2.89 -12.54
N LEU A 97 16.02 -2.21 -12.52
CA LEU A 97 16.20 -0.92 -13.16
C LEU A 97 16.80 -1.10 -14.57
N PRO A 98 16.46 -0.23 -15.53
CA PRO A 98 15.56 0.90 -15.38
C PRO A 98 14.09 0.48 -15.56
N ILE A 99 13.14 1.22 -14.99
CA ILE A 99 11.72 0.94 -15.18
C ILE A 99 10.98 2.18 -15.69
N LEU A 100 10.04 1.98 -16.60
CA LEU A 100 9.04 2.96 -16.97
C LEU A 100 7.71 2.61 -16.31
N ILE A 101 7.10 3.56 -15.63
CA ILE A 101 5.80 3.42 -14.96
C ILE A 101 4.83 4.40 -15.62
N ASN A 102 3.66 3.90 -16.04
CA ASN A 102 2.55 4.70 -16.52
C ASN A 102 1.73 5.22 -15.33
N LEU A 103 1.86 6.51 -15.02
CA LEU A 103 1.19 7.15 -13.89
C LEU A 103 -0.29 7.48 -14.16
N ASP A 104 -0.72 7.45 -15.42
CA ASP A 104 -2.12 7.67 -15.80
C ASP A 104 -3.00 6.41 -15.57
N SER A 105 -2.38 5.27 -15.28
CA SER A 105 -3.09 4.02 -14.99
C SER A 105 -3.76 4.05 -13.61
N PRO A 106 -5.04 3.65 -13.47
CA PRO A 106 -5.70 3.56 -12.17
C PRO A 106 -4.96 2.69 -11.15
N GLU A 107 -4.30 1.64 -11.62
CA GLU A 107 -3.52 0.68 -10.83
C GLU A 107 -2.32 1.33 -10.12
N THR A 108 -1.78 2.41 -10.70
CA THR A 108 -0.59 3.09 -10.19
C THR A 108 -0.89 4.01 -9.01
N LYS A 109 -2.16 4.22 -8.67
CA LYS A 109 -2.57 5.01 -7.49
C LYS A 109 -1.96 4.47 -6.20
N GLU A 110 -2.00 3.15 -6.03
CA GLU A 110 -1.53 2.43 -4.85
C GLU A 110 -0.04 2.05 -4.91
N PHE A 111 0.67 2.36 -6.00
CA PHE A 111 2.09 2.04 -6.10
C PHE A 111 2.88 2.83 -5.03
N THR A 112 3.81 2.11 -4.40
CA THR A 112 4.70 2.63 -3.36
C THR A 112 6.05 1.91 -3.46
N PHE A 113 7.13 2.66 -3.25
CA PHE A 113 8.48 2.16 -2.98
C PHE A 113 8.83 2.21 -1.48
N ASP A 114 7.87 2.59 -0.64
CA ASP A 114 7.99 2.57 0.81
C ASP A 114 7.36 1.30 1.36
N GLU A 115 8.20 0.43 1.93
CA GLU A 115 7.81 -0.80 2.61
C GLU A 115 6.82 -0.54 3.75
N LYS A 116 6.97 0.59 4.47
CA LYS A 116 6.06 0.94 5.57
C LYS A 116 4.64 1.18 5.06
N LYS A 117 4.48 1.59 3.79
CA LYS A 117 3.17 1.77 3.17
C LYS A 117 2.50 0.47 2.74
N LEU A 118 3.25 -0.63 2.63
CA LEU A 118 2.66 -1.94 2.35
C LEU A 118 1.66 -2.34 3.44
N GLY A 119 1.99 -2.07 4.71
CA GLY A 119 1.07 -2.30 5.84
C GLY A 119 -0.25 -1.55 5.68
N TYR A 120 -0.21 -0.28 5.27
CA TYR A 120 -1.41 0.53 5.00
C TYR A 120 -2.22 -0.02 3.83
N PHE A 121 -1.55 -0.40 2.73
CA PHE A 121 -2.22 -0.97 1.57
C PHE A 121 -2.94 -2.28 1.94
N LEU A 122 -2.25 -3.20 2.61
CA LEU A 122 -2.83 -4.48 3.05
C LEU A 122 -3.98 -4.27 4.05
N ALA A 123 -3.83 -3.34 4.98
CA ALA A 123 -4.91 -2.94 5.88
C ALA A 123 -6.14 -2.42 5.12
N ASN A 124 -5.94 -1.59 4.09
CA ASN A 124 -7.03 -1.09 3.26
C ASN A 124 -7.71 -2.23 2.48
N GLN A 125 -6.94 -3.12 1.86
CA GLN A 125 -7.47 -4.29 1.16
C GLN A 125 -8.28 -5.21 2.08
N ILE A 126 -7.80 -5.47 3.31
CA ILE A 126 -8.56 -6.24 4.29
C ILE A 126 -9.85 -5.52 4.67
N SER A 127 -9.80 -4.19 4.83
CA SER A 127 -10.97 -3.37 5.15
C SER A 127 -12.05 -3.46 4.06
N GLU A 128 -11.67 -3.34 2.79
CA GLU A 128 -12.60 -3.33 1.65
C GLU A 128 -13.10 -4.72 1.29
N ASN A 129 -12.19 -5.69 1.19
CA ASN A 129 -12.45 -7.01 0.59
C ASN A 129 -12.61 -8.14 1.62
N GLY A 130 -12.37 -7.86 2.91
CA GLY A 130 -12.37 -8.87 3.97
C GLY A 130 -11.01 -9.55 4.14
N ILE A 131 -10.94 -10.56 4.99
CA ILE A 131 -9.69 -11.28 5.25
C ILE A 131 -9.32 -12.08 3.99
N MET A 132 -8.31 -11.62 3.27
CA MET A 132 -7.78 -12.29 2.08
C MET A 132 -6.48 -13.04 2.41
N PRO A 133 -6.22 -14.21 1.79
CA PRO A 133 -4.95 -14.88 1.91
C PRO A 133 -3.89 -14.05 1.17
N ILE A 134 -3.03 -13.36 1.91
CA ILE A 134 -1.88 -12.69 1.33
C ILE A 134 -0.82 -13.79 1.07
N PRO A 135 -0.44 -14.02 -0.20
CA PRO A 135 0.61 -14.98 -0.51
C PRO A 135 1.89 -14.53 0.20
N HIS A 136 2.39 -15.38 1.08
CA HIS A 136 3.61 -15.18 1.84
C HIS A 136 4.59 -16.28 1.48
N SER A 137 5.88 -16.01 1.67
CA SER A 137 6.91 -17.03 1.53
C SER A 137 6.64 -18.16 2.51
N THR A 138 6.77 -19.40 2.05
CA THR A 138 6.75 -20.59 2.92
C THR A 138 8.02 -20.73 3.75
N VAL A 139 9.08 -19.97 3.42
CA VAL A 139 10.40 -20.03 4.06
C VAL A 139 10.64 -18.83 4.97
N LEU A 140 10.09 -17.66 4.62
CA LEU A 140 10.26 -16.43 5.39
C LEU A 140 8.95 -16.06 6.07
N GLU A 141 8.99 -15.94 7.39
CA GLU A 141 7.84 -15.44 8.14
C GLU A 141 7.54 -13.98 7.78
N PRO A 142 6.26 -13.60 7.63
CA PRO A 142 5.90 -12.21 7.40
C PRO A 142 6.29 -11.35 8.60
N GLN A 143 7.07 -10.30 8.34
CA GLN A 143 7.39 -9.29 9.35
C GLN A 143 6.26 -8.25 9.42
N TYR A 144 5.92 -7.86 10.64
CA TYR A 144 4.93 -6.83 10.92
C TYR A 144 5.61 -5.67 11.64
N PRO A 145 5.09 -4.43 11.51
CA PRO A 145 5.60 -3.32 12.30
C PRO A 145 5.45 -3.60 13.80
N GLU A 146 6.41 -3.13 14.60
CA GLU A 146 6.37 -3.25 16.05
C GLU A 146 5.09 -2.59 16.61
N PRO A 147 4.26 -3.31 17.39
CA PRO A 147 3.06 -2.74 18.00
C PRO A 147 3.38 -1.52 18.87
N SER A 148 2.65 -0.44 18.65
CA SER A 148 2.79 0.81 19.40
C SER A 148 1.43 1.45 19.64
N LYS A 149 1.36 2.25 20.70
CA LYS A 149 0.18 3.07 21.02
C LYS A 149 0.22 4.46 20.38
N PHE A 150 1.21 4.77 19.55
CA PHE A 150 1.30 6.05 18.82
C PHE A 150 1.15 7.31 19.69
N GLY A 151 1.61 7.25 20.95
CA GLY A 151 1.51 8.37 21.90
C GLY A 151 0.21 8.44 22.71
N PHE A 152 -0.71 7.48 22.53
CA PHE A 152 -1.89 7.33 23.38
C PHE A 152 -1.59 6.46 24.61
N ASP A 153 -2.31 6.68 25.71
CA ASP A 153 -2.21 5.83 26.90
C ASP A 153 -2.72 4.41 26.61
N LYS A 154 -3.85 4.33 25.90
CA LYS A 154 -4.54 3.09 25.50
C LYS A 154 -5.33 3.29 24.21
N ILE A 155 -5.39 2.23 23.41
CA ILE A 155 -6.23 2.14 22.22
C ILE A 155 -7.17 0.94 22.42
N TYR A 156 -8.47 1.15 22.20
CA TYR A 156 -9.49 0.13 22.41
C TYR A 156 -10.13 -0.32 21.10
N LEU A 157 -10.21 -1.63 20.88
CA LEU A 157 -11.02 -2.22 19.84
C LEU A 157 -12.34 -2.71 20.43
N ILE A 158 -13.38 -1.91 20.26
CA ILE A 158 -14.72 -2.20 20.79
C ILE A 158 -15.44 -3.18 19.84
N ASN A 159 -15.87 -4.34 20.36
CA ASN A 159 -16.58 -5.32 19.55
C ASN A 159 -17.67 -6.07 20.34
N LEU A 160 -18.80 -6.34 19.69
CA LEU A 160 -19.86 -7.18 20.24
C LEU A 160 -19.42 -8.64 20.27
N LYS A 161 -19.65 -9.35 21.38
CA LYS A 161 -19.28 -10.77 21.53
C LYS A 161 -19.82 -11.67 20.41
N ARG A 162 -21.01 -11.36 19.88
CA ARG A 162 -21.65 -12.12 18.78
C ARG A 162 -21.09 -11.86 17.38
N ARG A 163 -20.11 -10.96 17.22
CA ARG A 163 -19.50 -10.61 15.92
C ARG A 163 -17.99 -10.93 15.89
N PRO A 164 -17.59 -12.21 16.07
CA PRO A 164 -16.19 -12.61 16.08
C PRO A 164 -15.48 -12.35 14.75
N GLU A 165 -16.20 -12.40 13.63
CA GLU A 165 -15.67 -12.13 12.29
C GLU A 165 -15.18 -10.68 12.14
N ARG A 166 -15.93 -9.72 12.72
CA ARG A 166 -15.53 -8.30 12.73
C ARG A 166 -14.31 -8.08 13.61
N LEU A 167 -14.25 -8.74 14.77
CA LEU A 167 -13.08 -8.70 15.64
C LEU A 167 -11.84 -9.22 14.90
N GLN A 168 -11.93 -10.40 14.28
CA GLN A 168 -10.83 -10.99 13.54
C GLN A 168 -10.34 -10.09 12.41
N LYS A 169 -11.26 -9.50 11.64
CA LYS A 169 -10.95 -8.55 10.57
C LYS A 169 -10.20 -7.34 11.10
N MET A 170 -10.71 -6.70 12.15
CA MET A 170 -10.08 -5.51 12.73
C MET A 170 -8.74 -5.82 13.39
N SER A 171 -8.61 -6.94 14.09
CA SER A 171 -7.34 -7.39 14.67
C SER A 171 -6.27 -7.60 13.59
N ASN A 172 -6.63 -8.17 12.45
CA ASN A 172 -5.72 -8.30 11.31
C ASN A 172 -5.29 -6.93 10.76
N ILE A 173 -6.22 -5.97 10.65
CA ILE A 173 -5.90 -4.59 10.24
C ILE A 173 -4.90 -3.97 11.23
N MET A 174 -5.18 -4.02 12.53
CA MET A 174 -4.32 -3.46 13.57
C MET A 174 -2.91 -4.07 13.54
N LYS A 175 -2.81 -5.39 13.28
CA LYS A 175 -1.54 -6.09 13.13
C LYS A 175 -0.69 -5.56 11.97
N HIS A 176 -1.29 -5.31 10.80
CA HIS A 176 -0.57 -4.75 9.64
C HIS A 176 -0.15 -3.29 9.84
N LEU A 177 -0.88 -2.56 10.70
CA LEU A 177 -0.58 -1.18 11.03
C LEU A 177 0.40 -1.02 12.21
N GLY A 178 0.75 -2.10 12.92
CA GLY A 178 1.55 -2.03 14.14
C GLY A 178 0.85 -1.29 15.27
N ILE A 179 -0.48 -1.39 15.38
CA ILE A 179 -1.24 -0.74 16.45
C ILE A 179 -1.38 -1.72 17.61
N GLU A 180 -0.90 -1.32 18.79
CA GLU A 180 -1.20 -2.01 20.04
C GLU A 180 -2.60 -1.62 20.53
N PHE A 181 -3.45 -2.60 20.83
CA PHE A 181 -4.83 -2.36 21.27
C PHE A 181 -5.29 -3.37 22.31
N GLU A 182 -6.26 -2.95 23.14
CA GLU A 182 -7.01 -3.81 24.05
C GLU A 182 -8.42 -4.07 23.47
N VAL A 183 -8.86 -5.32 23.45
CA VAL A 183 -10.24 -5.65 23.04
C VAL A 183 -11.18 -5.28 24.17
N PHE A 184 -12.17 -4.44 23.86
CA PHE A 184 -13.22 -4.06 24.80
C PHE A 184 -14.55 -4.69 24.37
N GLU A 185 -15.13 -5.52 25.23
CA GLU A 185 -16.41 -6.18 24.94
C GLU A 185 -17.54 -5.14 24.97
N ALA A 186 -18.19 -4.94 23.83
CA ALA A 186 -19.33 -4.04 23.71
C ALA A 186 -20.58 -4.67 24.32
N ILE A 187 -21.39 -3.84 24.98
CA ILE A 187 -22.68 -4.24 25.54
C ILE A 187 -23.68 -4.42 24.39
N ASP A 188 -24.34 -5.57 24.36
CA ASP A 188 -25.37 -5.84 23.35
C ASP A 188 -26.68 -5.13 23.69
N GLY A 189 -27.00 -4.09 22.90
CA GLY A 189 -28.26 -3.36 23.04
C GLY A 189 -29.51 -4.25 22.96
N ASN A 190 -29.46 -5.37 22.23
CA ASN A 190 -30.59 -6.30 22.13
C ASN A 190 -30.77 -7.16 23.39
N ALA A 191 -29.73 -7.30 24.20
CA ALA A 191 -29.75 -8.09 25.43
C ALA A 191 -30.06 -7.22 26.67
N LEU A 192 -30.21 -5.91 26.51
CA LEU A 192 -30.49 -4.98 27.61
C LEU A 192 -31.91 -5.20 28.14
N THR A 193 -32.03 -5.31 29.46
CA THR A 193 -33.33 -5.34 30.14
C THR A 193 -33.78 -3.93 30.54
N SER A 194 -35.07 -3.77 30.87
CA SER A 194 -35.62 -2.51 31.37
C SER A 194 -34.90 -2.01 32.64
N LYS A 195 -34.34 -2.92 33.44
CA LYS A 195 -33.57 -2.60 34.64
C LYS A 195 -32.19 -2.02 34.31
N ASP A 196 -31.55 -2.52 33.26
CA ASP A 196 -30.26 -2.00 32.79
C ASP A 196 -30.43 -0.59 32.20
N LEU A 197 -31.51 -0.38 31.45
CA LEU A 197 -31.90 0.92 30.90
C LEU A 197 -32.20 1.96 31.99
N ALA A 198 -32.73 1.55 33.15
CA ALA A 198 -33.01 2.46 34.25
C ALA A 198 -31.75 3.05 34.90
N ASN A 199 -30.60 2.37 34.76
CA ASN A 199 -29.31 2.81 35.30
C ASN A 199 -28.46 3.60 34.27
N LEU A 200 -28.90 3.66 33.01
CA LEU A 200 -28.23 4.41 31.95
C LEU A 200 -28.46 5.92 32.14
N ARG A 201 -27.36 6.66 32.21
CA ARG A 201 -27.36 8.12 32.25
C ARG A 201 -26.73 8.65 30.97
N PHE A 202 -27.42 9.57 30.29
CA PHE A 202 -26.82 10.30 29.19
C PHE A 202 -25.64 11.14 29.70
N LEU A 203 -24.57 11.18 28.92
CA LEU A 203 -23.44 12.06 29.23
C LEU A 203 -23.95 13.52 29.19
N PRO A 204 -23.80 14.31 30.27
CA PRO A 204 -24.29 15.68 30.32
C PRO A 204 -23.69 16.53 29.20
N GLY A 205 -24.53 17.20 28.42
CA GLY A 205 -24.10 18.04 27.30
C GLY A 205 -23.71 17.29 26.03
N TYR A 206 -23.89 15.96 25.97
CA TYR A 206 -23.69 15.22 24.72
C TYR A 206 -24.82 15.50 23.73
N GLU A 207 -24.45 16.02 22.57
CA GLU A 207 -25.31 16.13 21.39
C GLU A 207 -24.83 15.16 20.31
N ASP A 208 -25.76 14.45 19.70
CA ASP A 208 -25.46 13.61 18.53
C ASP A 208 -24.84 14.48 17.41
N PRO A 209 -23.59 14.20 16.96
CA PRO A 209 -22.88 15.03 15.98
C PRO A 209 -23.65 15.24 14.67
N PHE A 210 -24.51 14.29 14.30
CA PHE A 210 -25.25 14.35 13.05
C PHE A 210 -26.60 15.05 13.20
N SER A 211 -27.31 14.81 14.31
CA SER A 211 -28.67 15.33 14.49
C SER A 211 -28.78 16.57 15.37
N LYS A 212 -27.72 16.97 16.09
CA LYS A 212 -27.69 18.11 17.04
C LYS A 212 -28.87 18.15 18.00
N ARG A 213 -29.37 16.96 18.38
CA ARG A 213 -30.50 16.80 19.29
C ARG A 213 -30.03 16.01 20.51
N PRO A 214 -30.57 16.31 21.70
CA PRO A 214 -30.39 15.43 22.84
C PRO A 214 -30.92 14.04 22.48
N MET A 215 -30.12 13.03 22.80
CA MET A 215 -30.37 11.65 22.38
C MET A 215 -31.67 11.13 23.03
N LYS A 216 -32.44 10.34 22.28
CA LYS A 216 -33.64 9.63 22.76
C LYS A 216 -33.34 8.13 22.85
N PHE A 217 -34.00 7.44 23.77
CA PHE A 217 -33.96 5.98 23.86
C PHE A 217 -34.26 5.34 22.49
N GLY A 218 -33.38 4.45 22.01
CA GLY A 218 -33.50 3.77 20.72
C GLY A 218 -32.40 4.07 19.69
N LYS A 219 -31.46 4.99 19.98
CA LYS A 219 -30.23 5.15 19.20
C LYS A 219 -29.07 4.44 19.91
N SER A 220 -28.31 3.62 19.18
CA SER A 220 -27.20 2.82 19.71
C SER A 220 -26.06 3.69 20.27
N PHE A 221 -25.50 3.27 21.42
CA PHE A 221 -24.25 3.77 21.99
C PHE A 221 -23.05 2.91 21.55
N PHE A 222 -21.87 3.55 21.50
CA PHE A 222 -20.56 2.94 21.71
C PHE A 222 -20.06 3.35 23.09
#